data_AF-G8BRB1-F1
#
_entry.id   AF-G8BRB1-F1
#
_cell.length_a   1.000
_cell.length_b   1.000
_cell.length_c   1.000
_cell.angle_alpha   90.00
_cell.angle_beta   90.00
_cell.angle_gamma   90.00
#
_symmetry.space_group_name_H-M   'P 1'
#
loop_
_entity.id
_entity.type
_entity.pdbx_description
1 polymer ?
#
loop_
_entity_poly.entity_id
_entity_poly.type
_entity_poly.pdbx_seq_one_letter_code
_entity_poly.pdbx_strand_id
1 'polypeptide(L)'
;MFKLLTRLDSLPEEVIIENERGFTMLGHTVYSSKMLVPKLDPPRFQLYNKFTKKIISILVNRTNLSKTIENIFPIKLVENLDSNTKNGGAYPFEWYVLVDNDGKLDNDDQGWFYSWNFRNEHWKNKNGIVRRRIWIRLKDNEVEN
;
A
#
# COMPACT_ATOMS: atom_id res chain seq x y z
N MET A 1 7.87 -6.12 13.38
CA MET A 1 8.35 -5.80 12.02
C MET A 1 8.56 -7.06 11.19
N PHE A 2 9.16 -8.11 11.75
CA PHE A 2 9.49 -9.35 11.02
C PHE A 2 8.29 -10.10 10.44
N LYS A 3 7.21 -10.33 11.20
CA LYS A 3 6.04 -11.10 10.69
C LYS A 3 5.33 -10.45 9.49
N LEU A 4 5.27 -9.13 9.45
CA LEU A 4 4.65 -8.41 8.33
C LEU A 4 5.52 -8.52 7.09
N LEU A 5 6.83 -8.31 7.22
CA LEU A 5 7.78 -8.41 6.09
C LEU A 5 7.80 -9.81 5.48
N THR A 6 7.79 -10.87 6.30
CA THR A 6 7.69 -12.24 5.80
C THR A 6 6.39 -12.51 5.03
N ARG A 7 5.29 -11.84 5.40
CA ARG A 7 4.02 -11.91 4.66
C ARG A 7 4.05 -11.03 3.39
N LEU A 8 4.76 -9.92 3.39
CA LEU A 8 4.94 -9.10 2.18
C LEU A 8 5.80 -9.80 1.14
N ASP A 9 6.78 -10.61 1.56
CA ASP A 9 7.58 -11.46 0.68
C ASP A 9 6.70 -12.46 -0.11
N SER A 10 5.57 -12.92 0.45
CA SER A 10 4.65 -13.87 -0.20
C SER A 10 3.55 -13.25 -1.07
N LEU A 11 3.44 -11.92 -1.13
CA LEU A 11 2.44 -11.21 -1.96
C LEU A 11 2.90 -11.14 -3.44
N PRO A 12 2.15 -10.57 -4.41
CA PRO A 12 2.64 -10.38 -5.79
C PRO A 12 3.73 -9.30 -5.92
N GLU A 13 4.25 -9.07 -7.13
CA GLU A 13 5.52 -8.39 -7.43
C GLU A 13 5.75 -7.03 -6.75
N GLU A 14 4.72 -6.19 -6.63
CA GLU A 14 4.84 -4.83 -6.08
C GLU A 14 3.87 -4.58 -4.93
N VAL A 15 4.39 -3.96 -3.85
CA VAL A 15 3.62 -3.68 -2.63
C VAL A 15 3.83 -2.23 -2.19
N ILE A 16 2.73 -1.49 -2.07
CA ILE A 16 2.69 -0.15 -1.47
C ILE A 16 2.07 -0.23 -0.08
N ILE A 17 2.67 0.45 0.88
CA ILE A 17 2.14 0.62 2.23
C ILE A 17 1.65 2.06 2.35
N GLU A 18 0.36 2.23 2.60
CA GLU A 18 -0.26 3.51 2.95
C GLU A 18 -0.34 3.62 4.48
N ASN A 19 0.05 4.77 5.04
CA ASN A 19 0.08 5.04 6.48
C ASN A 19 -0.77 6.27 6.81
N GLU A 20 -1.51 6.19 7.90
CA GLU A 20 -2.23 7.34 8.48
C GLU A 20 -2.13 7.35 10.00
N ARG A 21 -2.15 8.56 10.57
CA ARG A 21 -2.28 8.77 12.01
C ARG A 21 -3.69 9.28 12.29
N GLY A 22 -4.23 8.85 13.43
CA GLY A 22 -5.50 9.32 13.93
C GLY A 22 -5.37 10.04 15.26
N PHE A 23 -6.46 10.72 15.59
CA PHE A 23 -6.68 11.39 16.86
C PHE A 23 -8.06 11.00 17.36
N THR A 24 -8.13 10.64 18.64
CA THR A 24 -9.38 10.24 19.28
C THR A 24 -10.07 11.46 19.86
N MET A 25 -11.27 11.75 19.37
CA MET A 25 -12.14 12.79 19.88
C MET A 25 -13.51 12.18 20.18
N LEU A 26 -14.00 12.37 21.42
CA LEU A 26 -15.30 11.85 21.87
C LEU A 26 -15.48 10.34 21.64
N GLY A 27 -14.42 9.55 21.86
CA GLY A 27 -14.47 8.09 21.69
C GLY A 27 -14.32 7.60 20.25
N HIS A 28 -14.27 8.51 19.26
CA HIS A 28 -14.07 8.17 17.86
C HIS A 28 -12.66 8.57 17.40
N THR A 29 -11.93 7.65 16.77
CA THR A 29 -10.65 7.98 16.15
C THR A 29 -10.88 8.38 14.70
N VAL A 30 -10.54 9.63 14.38
CA VAL A 30 -10.51 10.12 13.00
C VAL A 30 -9.08 10.01 12.49
N TYR A 31 -8.89 9.46 11.29
CA TYR A 31 -7.58 9.25 10.68
C TYR A 31 -7.35 10.21 9.52
N SER A 32 -6.10 10.65 9.37
CA SER A 32 -5.67 11.41 8.22
C SER A 32 -4.18 11.25 7.96
N SER A 33 -3.81 11.11 6.69
CA SER A 33 -2.41 11.22 6.26
C SER A 33 -1.77 12.58 6.60
N LYS A 34 -2.56 13.63 6.83
CA LYS A 34 -2.06 14.97 7.20
C LYS A 34 -1.58 15.05 8.65
N MET A 35 -1.96 14.08 9.47
CA MET A 35 -1.62 14.03 10.89
C MET A 35 -0.33 13.24 11.16
N LEU A 36 0.29 12.68 10.12
CA LEU A 36 1.61 12.07 10.24
C LEU A 36 2.63 13.12 10.67
N VAL A 37 3.35 12.82 11.75
CA VAL A 37 4.38 13.69 12.29
C VAL A 37 5.66 13.52 11.46
N PRO A 38 6.11 14.55 10.71
CA PRO A 38 7.32 14.44 9.91
C PRO A 38 8.51 13.98 10.76
N LYS A 39 9.38 13.12 10.18
CA LYS A 39 10.56 12.51 10.83
C LYS A 39 10.26 11.45 11.89
N LEU A 40 9.15 11.54 12.62
CA LEU A 40 8.77 10.54 13.63
C LEU A 40 7.97 9.39 13.01
N ASP A 41 7.05 9.73 12.13
CA ASP A 41 6.16 8.78 11.47
C ASP A 41 6.71 8.36 10.11
N PRO A 42 6.38 7.14 9.66
CA PRO A 42 6.60 6.78 8.26
C PRO A 42 5.81 7.76 7.36
N PRO A 43 6.31 8.04 6.15
CA PRO A 43 5.56 8.79 5.17
C PRO A 43 4.24 8.12 4.83
N ARG A 44 3.31 8.90 4.25
CA ARG A 44 2.01 8.39 3.80
C ARG A 44 2.17 7.16 2.94
N PHE A 45 3.06 7.19 1.95
CA PHE A 45 3.29 6.05 1.08
C PHE A 45 4.72 5.56 1.21
N GLN A 46 4.87 4.25 1.30
CA GLN A 46 6.15 3.59 1.25
C GLN A 46 6.07 2.44 0.26
N LEU A 47 7.09 2.30 -0.58
CA LEU A 47 7.22 1.19 -1.49
C LEU A 47 8.03 0.09 -0.81
N TYR A 48 7.52 -1.14 -0.85
CA TYR A 48 8.32 -2.30 -0.46
C TYR A 48 8.99 -2.88 -1.71
N ASN A 49 10.32 -2.76 -1.76
CA ASN A 49 11.13 -3.35 -2.81
C ASN A 49 11.53 -4.76 -2.39
N LYS A 50 10.99 -5.77 -3.07
CA LYS A 50 11.25 -7.19 -2.78
C LYS A 50 12.67 -7.63 -3.06
N PHE A 51 13.25 -7.17 -4.17
CA PHE A 51 14.63 -7.52 -4.56
C PHE A 51 15.64 -7.17 -3.46
N THR A 52 15.45 -6.00 -2.85
CA THR A 52 16.32 -5.51 -1.77
C THR A 52 15.79 -5.84 -0.37
N LYS A 53 14.55 -6.33 -0.27
CA LYS A 53 13.77 -6.48 0.98
C LYS A 53 13.73 -5.21 1.82
N LYS A 54 13.80 -4.03 1.17
CA LYS A 54 13.82 -2.72 1.83
C LYS A 54 12.54 -1.95 1.57
N ILE A 55 12.16 -1.15 2.56
CA ILE A 55 11.08 -0.17 2.45
C ILE A 55 11.69 1.16 2.02
N ILE A 56 11.20 1.69 0.91
CA ILE A 56 11.62 2.98 0.35
C ILE A 56 10.49 3.98 0.57
N SER A 57 10.82 5.09 1.21
CA SER A 57 9.89 6.20 1.42
C SER A 57 9.56 6.88 0.09
N ILE A 58 8.27 6.97 -0.24
CA ILE A 58 7.82 7.73 -1.39
C ILE A 58 7.47 9.15 -0.93
N LEU A 59 8.25 10.13 -1.37
CA LEU A 59 7.90 11.53 -1.16
C LEU A 59 6.93 11.99 -2.26
N VAL A 60 5.62 11.89 -2.00
CA VAL A 60 4.60 12.33 -2.97
C VAL A 60 4.35 13.84 -2.82
N ASN A 61 4.58 14.59 -3.90
CA ASN A 61 4.20 16.00 -3.97
C ASN A 61 2.67 16.10 -4.08
N ARG A 62 2.03 16.86 -3.18
CA ARG A 62 0.57 16.81 -2.89
C ARG A 62 -0.36 17.12 -4.08
N THR A 63 0.15 17.70 -5.16
CA THR A 63 -0.65 18.16 -6.31
C THR A 63 -0.89 17.10 -7.38
N ASN A 64 -0.22 15.94 -7.32
CA ASN A 64 -0.23 14.96 -8.42
C ASN A 64 -0.30 13.51 -7.93
N LEU A 65 -1.16 13.18 -6.95
CA LEU A 65 -1.15 11.86 -6.30
C LEU A 65 -1.36 10.68 -7.28
N SER A 66 -2.31 10.80 -8.22
CA SER A 66 -2.56 9.77 -9.26
C SER A 66 -1.37 9.64 -10.22
N LYS A 67 -0.95 10.78 -10.79
CA LYS A 67 0.25 10.86 -11.65
C LYS A 67 1.52 10.39 -10.96
N THR A 68 1.65 10.51 -9.64
CA THR A 68 2.90 10.16 -8.94
C THR A 68 2.99 8.65 -8.70
N ILE A 69 1.90 7.94 -8.38
CA ILE A 69 1.93 6.46 -8.35
C ILE A 69 2.24 5.90 -9.74
N GLU A 70 1.64 6.48 -10.79
CA GLU A 70 1.96 6.18 -12.19
C GLU A 70 3.41 6.56 -12.58
N ASN A 71 4.01 7.59 -11.97
CA ASN A 71 5.38 8.06 -12.27
C ASN A 71 6.49 7.47 -11.37
N ILE A 72 6.17 6.94 -10.19
CA ILE A 72 7.13 6.27 -9.29
C ILE A 72 7.62 4.96 -9.92
N PHE A 73 6.79 4.36 -10.75
CA PHE A 73 7.17 3.25 -11.60
C PHE A 73 7.27 3.76 -13.03
N PRO A 74 8.49 3.91 -13.59
CA PRO A 74 8.57 4.09 -15.02
C PRO A 74 7.92 2.88 -15.67
N ILE A 75 6.85 3.13 -16.41
CA ILE A 75 6.36 2.24 -17.47
C ILE A 75 7.52 2.08 -18.46
N LYS A 76 8.44 1.16 -18.16
CA LYS A 76 9.46 0.60 -19.06
C LYS A 76 9.85 -0.79 -18.54
N LEU A 77 8.87 -1.66 -18.40
CA LEU A 77 9.13 -3.08 -18.64
C LEU A 77 8.53 -3.36 -20.02
N VAL A 78 9.42 -3.42 -21.01
CA VAL A 78 9.19 -3.69 -22.43
C VAL A 78 8.79 -2.47 -23.27
N GLU A 79 9.79 -1.64 -23.59
CA GLU A 79 9.91 -1.11 -24.95
C GLU A 79 9.89 -2.32 -25.91
N ASN A 80 9.05 -2.25 -26.96
CA ASN A 80 8.81 -3.26 -28.01
C ASN A 80 7.69 -4.28 -27.75
N LEU A 81 6.43 -3.82 -27.70
CA LEU A 81 5.32 -4.58 -28.26
C LEU A 81 4.59 -3.69 -29.27
N ASP A 82 4.47 -4.22 -30.49
CA ASP A 82 4.26 -3.48 -31.72
C ASP A 82 3.05 -2.53 -31.71
N SER A 83 3.34 -1.32 -32.17
CA SER A 83 2.40 -0.26 -32.47
C SER A 83 1.46 -0.65 -33.61
N ASN A 84 0.40 -1.40 -33.35
CA ASN A 84 -0.72 -1.52 -34.30
C ASN A 84 -2.09 -1.95 -33.73
N THR A 85 -2.37 -1.69 -32.45
CA THR A 85 -3.73 -1.88 -31.91
C THR A 85 -4.34 -0.54 -31.50
N LYS A 86 -5.14 0.02 -32.42
CA LYS A 86 -6.09 1.10 -32.13
C LYS A 86 -7.23 0.55 -31.27
N ASN A 87 -6.98 0.36 -29.99
CA ASN A 87 -7.95 0.28 -28.89
C ASN A 87 -7.11 0.52 -27.62
N GLY A 88 -7.42 1.60 -26.88
CA GLY A 88 -6.57 2.14 -25.81
C GLY A 88 -5.98 1.06 -24.89
N GLY A 89 -4.66 0.88 -24.98
CA GLY A 89 -3.93 -0.18 -24.30
C GLY A 89 -4.02 -0.04 -22.79
N ALA A 90 -4.91 -0.82 -22.18
CA ALA A 90 -4.88 -1.09 -20.75
C ALA A 90 -3.62 -1.92 -20.47
N TYR A 91 -2.74 -1.41 -19.62
CA TYR A 91 -1.64 -2.20 -19.07
C TYR A 91 -2.23 -3.38 -18.30
N PRO A 92 -1.65 -4.58 -18.36
CA PRO A 92 -2.27 -5.79 -17.80
C PRO A 92 -2.16 -5.86 -16.27
N PHE A 93 -1.92 -4.74 -15.59
CA PHE A 93 -1.66 -4.70 -14.15
C PHE A 93 -2.42 -3.59 -13.46
N GLU A 94 -3.15 -3.97 -12.41
CA GLU A 94 -3.96 -3.07 -11.59
C GLU A 94 -3.55 -3.12 -10.12
N TRP A 95 -3.89 -2.06 -9.39
CA TRP A 95 -3.66 -1.95 -7.95
C TRP A 95 -4.89 -2.40 -7.17
N TYR A 96 -4.68 -3.33 -6.25
CA TYR A 96 -5.71 -3.88 -5.38
C TYR A 96 -5.36 -3.61 -3.91
N VAL A 97 -6.38 -3.47 -3.08
CA VAL A 97 -6.20 -3.44 -1.63
C VAL A 97 -6.18 -4.87 -1.11
N LEU A 98 -5.17 -5.22 -0.32
CA LEU A 98 -5.13 -6.49 0.36
C LEU A 98 -6.12 -6.48 1.54
N VAL A 99 -7.24 -7.16 1.36
CA VAL A 99 -8.29 -7.36 2.37
C VAL A 99 -8.27 -8.83 2.80
N ASP A 100 -8.54 -9.11 4.08
CA ASP A 100 -8.67 -10.48 4.55
C ASP A 100 -9.94 -11.13 4.00
N ASN A 101 -9.80 -12.33 3.42
CA ASN A 101 -10.94 -13.15 3.01
C ASN A 101 -11.03 -14.46 3.83
N ASP A 102 -9.93 -14.87 4.47
CA ASP A 102 -9.77 -16.22 5.05
C ASP A 102 -9.61 -16.22 6.58
N GLY A 103 -9.72 -15.08 7.27
CA GLY A 103 -9.43 -14.96 8.70
C GLY A 103 -7.93 -14.96 9.04
N LYS A 104 -7.05 -14.84 8.03
CA LYS A 104 -5.58 -14.95 8.19
C LYS A 104 -4.91 -13.60 8.41
N LEU A 105 -5.53 -12.53 7.91
CA LEU A 105 -5.09 -11.16 8.04
C LEU A 105 -6.02 -10.42 9.02
N ASP A 106 -5.45 -9.74 10.00
CA ASP A 106 -6.25 -8.99 10.98
C ASP A 106 -6.42 -7.54 10.48
N ASN A 107 -7.12 -7.35 9.34
CA ASN A 107 -7.52 -6.04 8.82
C ASN A 107 -9.05 -5.88 8.79
N ASP A 108 -9.51 -4.64 8.64
CA ASP A 108 -10.94 -4.33 8.50
C ASP A 108 -11.47 -4.63 7.09
N ASP A 109 -12.76 -4.39 6.90
CA ASP A 109 -13.49 -4.50 5.63
C ASP A 109 -13.00 -3.53 4.53
N GLN A 110 -12.11 -2.60 4.87
CA GLN A 110 -11.45 -1.68 3.96
C GLN A 110 -9.94 -1.93 3.85
N GLY A 111 -9.42 -3.04 4.38
CA GLY A 111 -8.01 -3.42 4.35
C GLY A 111 -7.09 -2.62 5.26
N TRP A 112 -7.62 -1.88 6.24
CA TRP A 112 -6.83 -1.19 7.25
C TRP A 112 -6.43 -2.12 8.39
N PHE A 113 -5.15 -2.03 8.72
CA PHE A 113 -4.54 -2.59 9.91
C PHE A 113 -4.33 -1.46 10.93
N TYR A 114 -4.63 -1.70 12.20
CA TYR A 114 -4.59 -0.71 13.27
C TYR A 114 -3.53 -1.04 14.32
N SER A 115 -2.95 0.00 14.91
CA SER A 115 -2.00 -0.10 16.02
C SER A 115 -1.95 1.21 16.83
N TRP A 116 -1.31 1.18 18.00
CA TRP A 116 -1.00 2.38 18.77
C TRP A 116 0.27 3.09 18.29
N ASN A 117 1.15 2.39 17.58
CA ASN A 117 2.35 2.98 17.00
C ASN A 117 2.79 2.23 15.72
N PHE A 118 3.50 2.93 14.83
CA PHE A 118 3.94 2.37 13.54
C PHE A 118 5.02 1.30 13.65
N ARG A 119 5.73 1.25 14.78
CA ARG A 119 6.82 0.30 15.06
C ARG A 119 6.31 -1.03 15.62
N ASN A 120 5.04 -1.11 15.97
CA ASN A 120 4.45 -2.29 16.56
C ASN A 120 4.52 -3.46 15.57
N GLU A 121 4.75 -4.64 16.11
CA GLU A 121 4.75 -5.87 15.33
C GLU A 121 3.35 -6.43 15.14
N HIS A 122 2.48 -6.20 16.13
CA HIS A 122 1.10 -6.64 16.10
C HIS A 122 0.20 -5.51 15.62
N TRP A 123 -0.49 -5.79 14.53
CA TRP A 123 -1.54 -4.96 13.97
C TRP A 123 -2.85 -5.73 14.02
N LYS A 124 -3.96 -5.01 14.21
CA LYS A 124 -5.29 -5.58 14.41
C LYS A 124 -6.31 -5.00 13.44
N ASN A 125 -7.47 -5.63 13.29
CA ASN A 125 -8.55 -5.12 12.46
C ASN A 125 -9.31 -3.92 13.05
N LYS A 126 -9.06 -3.58 14.32
CA LYS A 126 -9.70 -2.45 14.99
C LYS A 126 -8.84 -1.91 16.11
N ASN A 127 -9.20 -0.69 16.55
CA ASN A 127 -8.60 0.04 17.67
C ASN A 127 -7.13 0.43 17.44
N GLY A 128 -6.85 1.73 17.52
CA GLY A 128 -5.52 2.28 17.38
C GLY A 128 -5.55 3.78 17.19
N ILE A 129 -4.36 4.38 17.15
CA ILE A 129 -4.15 5.79 16.77
C ILE A 129 -3.29 5.90 15.50
N VAL A 130 -2.85 4.79 14.95
CA VAL A 130 -2.23 4.72 13.64
C VAL A 130 -2.87 3.56 12.87
N ARG A 131 -2.94 3.71 11.56
CA ARG A 131 -3.39 2.65 10.66
C ARG A 131 -2.50 2.56 9.44
N ARG A 132 -2.47 1.37 8.84
CA ARG A 132 -1.81 1.14 7.56
C ARG A 132 -2.67 0.29 6.64
N ARG A 133 -2.54 0.49 5.34
CA ARG A 133 -3.21 -0.30 4.30
C ARG A 133 -2.17 -0.79 3.32
N ILE A 134 -2.34 -2.03 2.87
CA ILE A 134 -1.42 -2.67 1.95
C ILE A 134 -2.08 -2.72 0.59
N TRP A 135 -1.40 -2.15 -0.38
CA TRP A 135 -1.77 -2.16 -1.79
C TRP A 135 -0.84 -3.11 -2.51
N ILE A 136 -1.40 -3.99 -3.32
CA ILE A 136 -0.66 -4.97 -4.11
C ILE A 136 -0.97 -4.73 -5.58
N ARG A 137 0.01 -5.00 -6.43
CA ARG A 137 -0.19 -4.98 -7.88
C ARG A 137 -0.28 -6.40 -8.40
N LEU A 138 -1.35 -6.70 -9.11
CA LEU A 138 -1.59 -8.01 -9.73
C LEU A 138 -1.79 -7.85 -11.22
N LYS A 139 -1.54 -8.93 -11.96
CA LYS A 139 -1.93 -9.00 -13.36
C LYS A 139 -3.43 -9.28 -13.45
N ASP A 140 -4.14 -8.69 -14.41
CA ASP A 140 -5.61 -8.84 -14.54
C ASP A 140 -6.05 -10.32 -14.59
N ASN A 141 -5.21 -11.20 -15.15
CA ASN A 141 -5.49 -12.63 -15.27
C ASN A 141 -5.29 -13.44 -13.97
N GLU A 142 -4.76 -12.83 -12.91
CA GLU A 142 -4.49 -13.48 -11.62
C GLU A 142 -5.59 -13.22 -10.58
N VAL A 143 -6.58 -12.38 -10.89
CA VAL A 143 -7.68 -12.02 -9.98
C VAL A 143 -8.84 -13.03 -10.03
N GLU A 144 -8.94 -13.82 -11.11
CA GLU A 144 -10.06 -14.74 -11.36
C GLU A 144 -9.85 -16.20 -10.87
N ASN A 145 -8.73 -16.52 -10.21
CA ASN A 145 -8.47 -17.88 -9.68
C ASN A 145 -8.42 -17.89 -8.14
#